data_AF-Q0P4N4-F1
#
_entry.id   AF-Q0P4N4-F1
#
_cell.length_a   1.000
_cell.length_b   1.000
_cell.length_c   1.000
_cell.angle_alpha   90.00
_cell.angle_beta   90.00
_cell.angle_gamma   90.00
#
_symmetry.space_group_name_H-M   'P 1'
#
loop_
_entity.id
_entity.type
_entity.pdbx_description
1 polymer ?
#
loop_
_entity_poly.entity_id
_entity_poly.type
_entity_poly.pdbx_seq_one_letter_code
_entity_poly.pdbx_strand_id
1 'polypeptide(L)' 'MYRSTKGASKARRDQINAEIRNLKELLPISEGDKVRLSYLHIMSLACIYTRKSVFFSRGKISNVVTL' A
#
# COMPACT_ATOMS: atom_id res chain seq x y z
N MET A 1 -7.53 -29.86 -24.61
CA MET A 1 -8.04 -29.83 -23.21
C MET A 1 -7.73 -28.47 -22.60
N TYR A 2 -8.68 -27.53 -22.56
CA TYR A 2 -8.47 -26.21 -21.95
C TYR A 2 -8.48 -26.38 -20.42
N ARG A 3 -7.30 -26.60 -19.84
CA ARG A 3 -7.12 -26.73 -18.39
C ARG A 3 -7.51 -25.40 -17.74
N SER A 4 -8.44 -25.46 -16.80
CA SER A 4 -8.91 -24.29 -16.06
C SER A 4 -7.73 -23.60 -15.36
N THR A 5 -7.48 -22.33 -15.67
CA THR A 5 -6.42 -21.50 -15.05
C THR A 5 -6.78 -21.08 -13.60
N LYS A 6 -7.82 -21.67 -13.01
CA LYS A 6 -8.35 -21.33 -11.67
C LYS A 6 -7.29 -21.37 -10.58
N GLY A 7 -6.39 -22.37 -10.59
CA GLY A 7 -5.28 -22.48 -9.64
C GLY A 7 -4.27 -21.33 -9.80
N ALA A 8 -3.85 -21.04 -11.03
CA ALA A 8 -2.93 -19.94 -11.32
C ALA A 8 -3.53 -18.58 -10.95
N SER A 9 -4.82 -18.37 -11.22
CA SER A 9 -5.54 -17.16 -10.84
C SER A 9 -5.62 -16.98 -9.32
N LYS A 10 -5.84 -18.08 -8.57
CA LYS A 10 -5.82 -18.05 -7.11
C LYS A 10 -4.43 -17.72 -6.56
N ALA A 11 -3.39 -18.39 -7.05
CA ALA A 11 -2.01 -18.13 -6.62
C ALA A 11 -1.62 -16.65 -6.82
N ARG A 12 -1.99 -16.06 -7.96
CA ARG A 12 -1.77 -14.62 -8.20
C ARG A 12 -2.52 -13.73 -7.22
N ARG A 13 -3.79 -14.02 -6.93
CA ARG A 13 -4.55 -13.24 -5.93
C ARG A 13 -3.94 -13.37 -4.54
N ASP A 14 -3.50 -14.56 -4.15
CA ASP A 14 -2.89 -14.81 -2.86
C ASP A 14 -1.55 -14.06 -2.71
N GLN A 15 -0.75 -13.99 -3.79
CA GLN A 15 0.47 -13.16 -3.85
C GLN A 15 0.16 -11.67 -3.69
N ILE A 16 -0.81 -11.14 -4.45
CA ILE A 16 -1.24 -9.73 -4.33
C ILE A 16 -1.70 -9.42 -2.90
N ASN A 17 -2.49 -10.31 -2.29
CA ASN A 17 -2.96 -10.14 -0.93
C ASN A 17 -1.83 -10.20 0.12
N ALA A 18 -0.75 -10.94 -0.15
CA ALA A 18 0.45 -10.91 0.68
C ALA A 18 1.18 -9.57 0.57
N GLU A 19 1.35 -9.05 -0.64
CA GLU A 19 1.97 -7.75 -0.86
C GLU A 19 1.16 -6.60 -0.25
N ILE A 20 -0.16 -6.61 -0.35
CA ILE A 20 -1.03 -5.61 0.31
C ILE A 20 -0.85 -5.65 1.84
N ARG A 21 -0.70 -6.83 2.44
CA ARG A 21 -0.40 -6.94 3.88
C ARG A 21 0.96 -6.39 4.23
N ASN A 22 1.97 -6.62 3.40
CA ASN A 22 3.30 -6.03 3.59
C ASN A 22 3.26 -4.49 3.48
N LEU A 23 2.49 -3.94 2.53
CA LEU A 23 2.31 -2.49 2.40
C LEU A 23 1.70 -1.86 3.65
N LYS A 24 0.73 -2.54 4.30
CA LYS A 24 0.11 -2.08 5.55
C LYS A 24 1.15 -1.83 6.64
N GLU A 25 2.17 -2.68 6.74
CA GLU A 25 3.20 -2.56 7.78
C GLU A 25 4.13 -1.37 7.59
N LEU A 26 4.29 -0.92 6.33
CA LEU A 26 5.11 0.23 5.97
C LEU A 26 4.40 1.58 6.18
N LEU A 27 3.09 1.58 6.41
CA LEU A 27 2.34 2.82 6.61
C LEU A 27 2.63 3.41 8.01
N PRO A 28 2.83 4.74 8.12
CA PRO A 28 3.08 5.41 9.39
C PRO A 28 1.77 5.61 10.18
N ILE A 29 1.18 4.50 10.64
CA ILE A 29 -0.11 4.44 11.35
C ILE A 29 0.07 3.55 12.58
N SER A 30 -0.67 3.82 13.66
CA SER A 30 -0.63 3.00 14.87
C SER A 30 -1.07 1.55 14.61
N GLU A 31 -0.51 0.59 15.35
CA GLU A 31 -0.87 -0.83 15.22
C GLU A 31 -2.37 -1.10 15.47
N GLY A 32 -2.97 -0.39 16.43
CA GLY A 32 -4.40 -0.53 16.74
C GLY A 32 -5.30 -0.15 15.57
N ASP A 33 -4.92 0.89 14.82
CA ASP A 33 -5.68 1.33 13.65
C ASP A 33 -5.41 0.46 12.43
N LYS A 34 -4.18 -0.06 12.26
CA LYS A 34 -3.82 -0.96 11.16
C LYS A 34 -4.73 -2.19 11.10
N VAL A 35 -5.16 -2.74 12.24
CA VAL A 35 -6.03 -3.93 12.31
C VAL A 35 -7.41 -3.67 11.70
N ARG A 36 -7.86 -2.41 11.68
CA ARG A 36 -9.19 -2.01 11.18
C ARG A 36 -9.21 -1.72 9.67
N LEU A 37 -8.05 -1.73 9.02
CA LEU A 37 -7.92 -1.37 7.61
C LEU A 37 -8.24 -2.54 6.68
N SER A 38 -9.17 -2.31 5.76
CA SER A 38 -9.39 -3.19 4.61
C SER A 38 -8.30 -3.01 3.56
N TYR A 39 -8.21 -3.94 2.60
CA TYR A 39 -7.25 -3.85 1.50
C TYR A 39 -7.41 -2.57 0.68
N LEU A 40 -8.65 -2.11 0.49
CA LEU A 40 -8.91 -0.88 -0.25
C LEU A 40 -8.37 0.35 0.49
N HIS A 41 -8.52 0.42 1.81
CA HIS A 41 -7.94 1.49 2.61
C HIS A 41 -6.41 1.49 2.52
N ILE A 42 -5.79 0.31 2.64
CA ILE A 42 -4.33 0.16 2.54
C ILE A 42 -3.82 0.65 1.19
N MET A 43 -4.46 0.25 0.09
CA MET A 43 -4.08 0.70 -1.26
C MET A 43 -4.25 2.21 -1.43
N SER A 44 -5.36 2.79 -0.95
CA SER A 44 -5.61 4.23 -1.00
C SER A 44 -4.56 5.01 -0.22
N LEU A 45 -4.28 4.60 1.02
CA LEU A 45 -3.30 5.24 1.90
C LEU A 45 -1.89 5.14 1.34
N ALA A 46 -1.49 3.97 0.83
CA ALA A 46 -0.19 3.78 0.18
C ALA A 46 -0.05 4.71 -1.05
N CYS A 47 -1.11 4.84 -1.85
CA CYS A 47 -1.11 5.75 -3.00
C CYS A 47 -0.97 7.22 -2.58
N ILE A 48 -1.75 7.66 -1.59
CA ILE A 48 -1.69 9.02 -1.06
C ILE A 48 -0.31 9.30 -0.45
N TYR A 49 0.21 8.38 0.35
CA TYR A 49 1.52 8.51 0.99
C TYR A 49 2.63 8.66 -0.05
N THR A 50 2.62 7.82 -1.09
CA THR A 50 3.59 7.91 -2.19
C THR A 50 3.47 9.23 -2.96
N ARG A 51 2.26 9.70 -3.25
CA ARG A 51 2.06 10.98 -3.95
C ARG A 51 2.50 12.17 -3.10
N LYS A 52 2.14 12.17 -1.81
CA LYS A 52 2.58 13.20 -0.85
C LYS A 52 4.10 13.15 -0.69
N SER A 53 4.71 11.98 -0.52
CA SER A 53 6.16 11.87 -0.34
C SER A 53 6.92 12.40 -1.55
N VAL A 54 6.45 12.17 -2.78
CA VAL A 54 7.04 12.77 -4.00
C VAL A 54 6.84 14.28 -4.06
N PHE A 55 5.65 14.78 -3.71
CA PHE A 55 5.38 16.22 -3.65
C PHE A 55 6.28 16.93 -2.62
N PHE A 56 6.37 16.38 -1.41
CA PHE A 56 7.25 16.91 -0.36
C PHE A 56 8.73 16.66 -0.64
N SER A 57 9.10 15.62 -1.40
CA SER A 57 10.50 15.40 -1.82
C SER A 57 10.93 16.34 -2.94
N ARG A 58 10.01 16.74 -3.84
CA ARG A 58 10.24 17.84 -4.80
C ARG A 58 10.25 19.21 -4.13
N GLY A 59 9.53 19.37 -3.02
CA GLY A 59 9.61 20.54 -2.14
C GLY A 59 10.87 20.59 -1.26
N LYS A 60 11.54 19.45 -1.02
CA LYS A 60 12.81 19.37 -0.25
C LYS A 60 14.04 19.88 -1.02
N ILE A 61 13.89 20.41 -2.24
CA ILE A 61 14.90 21.27 -2.89
C ILE A 61 14.70 22.75 -2.51
N SER A 62 13.71 23.07 -1.68
CA SER A 62 13.50 24.41 -1.13
C SER A 62 13.03 24.28 0.32
N ASN A 63 14.01 24.27 1.23
CA ASN A 63 13.96 24.77 2.61
C ASN A 63 12.57 25.04 3.26
N VAL A 64 12.40 24.48 4.46
CA VAL A 64 11.64 25.02 5.61
C VAL A 64 10.15 24.64 5.74
N VAL A 65 9.72 24.57 7.02
CA VAL A 65 8.39 24.44 7.63
C VAL A 65 7.98 22.99 7.99
N THR A 66 8.16 22.47 9.21
CA THR A 66 7.79 22.91 10.58
C THR A 66 6.33 22.61 10.94
N LEU A 67 6.18 21.83 12.02
CA LEU A 67 4.97 21.36 12.75
C LEU A 67 4.18 20.20 12.11
#